data_AF-A0A821AK55-F1
#
_entry.id   AF-A0A821AK55-F1
#
_cell.length_a   1.000
_cell.length_b   1.000
_cell.length_c   1.000
_cell.angle_alpha   90.00
_cell.angle_beta   90.00
_cell.angle_gamma   90.00
#
_symmetry.space_group_name_H-M   'P 1'
#
loop_
_entity.id
_entity.type
_entity.pdbx_description
1 polymer ?
#
loop_
_entity_poly.entity_id
_entity_poly.type
_entity_poly.pdbx_seq_one_letter_code
_entity_poly.pdbx_strand_id
1 'polypeptide(L)'
;NVSLFRDHSLIRAWLHTVDRNGGIYRYRWGDAPIHTLVLTQFLAKNHIVRLRYFGYMHRYEYVCADGIEDDLCKAQIKPFLIDRDSKYDHCQDGCYPSSRNPLCHYYPEIKL
;
A
#
# COMPACT_ATOMS: atom_id res chain seq x y z
N ASN A 1 12.36 -6.29 -2.55
CA ASN A 1 13.60 -6.88 -1.98
C ASN A 1 13.22 -7.87 -0.88
N VAL A 2 13.37 -9.17 -1.12
CA VAL A 2 12.98 -10.22 -0.16
C VAL A 2 14.00 -10.44 0.96
N SER A 3 15.26 -10.02 0.79
CA SER A 3 16.29 -10.18 1.82
C SER A 3 15.98 -9.39 3.08
N LEU A 4 15.18 -8.32 2.96
CA LEU A 4 14.71 -7.53 4.10
C LEU A 4 14.04 -8.38 5.18
N PHE A 5 13.14 -9.29 4.77
CA PHE A 5 12.39 -10.12 5.71
C PHE A 5 13.13 -11.41 6.09
N ARG A 6 14.08 -11.85 5.25
CA ARG A 6 14.81 -13.11 5.43
C ARG A 6 16.11 -12.94 6.23
N ASP A 7 16.85 -11.88 5.96
CA ASP A 7 18.26 -11.78 6.37
C ASP A 7 18.45 -10.72 7.48
N HIS A 8 17.50 -9.80 7.68
CA HIS A 8 17.59 -8.76 8.71
C HIS A 8 17.20 -9.29 10.10
N SER A 9 18.17 -9.41 11.01
CA SER A 9 17.99 -10.02 12.33
C SER A 9 16.92 -9.35 13.20
N LEU A 10 16.91 -8.00 13.26
CA LEU A 10 15.92 -7.26 14.07
C LEU A 10 14.48 -7.44 13.55
N ILE A 11 14.28 -7.41 12.23
CA ILE A 11 12.97 -7.63 11.61
C ILE A 11 12.48 -9.05 11.90
N ARG A 12 13.35 -10.05 11.79
CA ARG A 12 13.02 -11.42 12.16
C ARG A 12 12.64 -11.58 13.62
N ALA A 13 13.39 -10.95 14.53
CA ALA A 13 13.07 -10.96 15.95
C ALA A 13 11.71 -10.29 16.23
N TRP A 14 11.40 -9.19 15.55
CA TRP A 14 10.12 -8.52 15.66
C TRP A 14 8.96 -9.39 15.13
N LEU A 15 9.11 -10.01 13.95
CA LEU A 15 8.11 -10.92 13.40
C LEU A 15 7.83 -12.11 14.32
N HIS A 16 8.88 -12.66 14.95
CA HIS A 16 8.73 -13.72 15.94
C HIS A 16 7.96 -13.26 17.19
N THR A 17 8.16 -12.01 17.64
CA THR A 17 7.35 -11.42 18.73
C THR A 17 5.89 -11.22 18.34
N VAL A 18 5.62 -10.79 17.10
CA VAL A 18 4.26 -10.65 16.57
C VAL A 18 3.55 -12.01 16.53
N ASP A 19 4.23 -13.05 16.03
CA ASP A 19 3.71 -14.41 15.99
C ASP A 19 3.41 -14.95 17.40
N ARG A 20 4.37 -14.83 18.34
CA ARG A 20 4.20 -15.29 19.73
C ARG A 20 3.08 -14.57 20.49
N ASN A 21 2.74 -13.34 20.12
CA ASN A 21 1.58 -12.63 20.70
C ASN A 21 0.25 -13.28 20.32
N GLY A 22 0.20 -14.03 19.21
CA GLY A 22 -1.00 -14.73 18.74
C GLY A 22 -2.08 -13.82 18.14
N GLY A 23 -1.78 -12.53 17.90
CA GLY A 23 -2.77 -11.57 17.41
C GLY A 23 -3.23 -11.81 15.96
N ILE A 24 -2.42 -12.51 15.15
CA ILE A 24 -2.81 -12.99 13.83
C ILE A 24 -4.07 -13.88 13.94
N TYR A 25 -4.05 -14.83 14.88
CA TYR A 25 -5.14 -15.79 15.08
C TYR A 25 -6.28 -15.26 15.95
N ARG A 26 -5.97 -14.44 16.96
CA ARG A 26 -6.95 -13.94 17.94
C ARG A 26 -7.68 -12.68 17.48
N TYR A 27 -7.01 -11.81 16.72
CA TYR A 27 -7.47 -10.45 16.43
C TYR A 27 -7.39 -10.08 14.94
N ARG A 28 -7.13 -11.05 14.05
CA ARG A 28 -7.10 -10.84 12.59
C ARG A 28 -6.08 -9.77 12.17
N TRP A 29 -4.88 -9.81 12.74
CA TRP A 29 -3.77 -8.99 12.24
C TRP A 29 -3.39 -9.47 10.83
N GLY A 30 -3.70 -8.66 9.82
CA GLY A 30 -3.35 -8.93 8.42
C GLY A 30 -1.87 -8.71 8.13
N ASP A 31 -1.39 -9.23 7.01
CA ASP A 31 -0.02 -9.04 6.54
C ASP A 31 0.25 -7.58 6.14
N ALA A 32 -0.71 -6.90 5.50
CA ALA A 32 -0.57 -5.51 5.10
C ALA A 32 -0.17 -4.55 6.26
N PRO A 33 -0.88 -4.52 7.42
CA PRO A 33 -0.44 -3.70 8.55
C PRO A 33 0.87 -4.20 9.18
N ILE A 34 1.11 -5.51 9.24
CA ILE A 34 2.37 -6.07 9.78
C ILE A 34 3.56 -5.63 8.93
N HIS A 35 3.50 -5.79 7.61
CA HIS A 35 4.55 -5.35 6.69
C HIS A 35 4.72 -3.82 6.72
N THR A 36 3.63 -3.06 6.82
CA THR A 36 3.70 -1.59 6.93
C THR A 36 4.45 -1.18 8.20
N LEU A 37 4.19 -1.83 9.33
CA LEU A 37 4.94 -1.59 10.58
C LEU A 37 6.42 -1.96 10.43
N VAL A 38 6.75 -3.08 9.78
CA VAL A 38 8.16 -3.43 9.51
C VAL A 38 8.83 -2.32 8.70
N LEU A 39 8.23 -1.93 7.57
CA LEU A 39 8.84 -0.95 6.68
C LEU A 39 9.00 0.41 7.37
N THR A 40 7.98 0.88 8.07
CA THR A 40 7.99 2.22 8.69
C THR A 40 8.83 2.32 9.96
N GLN A 41 9.09 1.21 10.66
CA GLN A 41 9.90 1.20 11.88
C GLN A 41 11.37 0.90 11.63
N PHE A 42 11.69 0.04 10.65
CA PHE A 42 13.05 -0.46 10.45
C PHE A 42 13.77 0.16 9.25
N LEU A 43 13.07 0.85 8.35
CA LEU A 43 13.68 1.50 7.19
C LEU A 43 13.62 3.02 7.28
N ALA A 44 14.67 3.66 6.77
CA ALA A 44 14.60 5.07 6.44
C ALA A 44 13.57 5.30 5.33
N LYS A 45 12.84 6.42 5.42
CA LYS A 45 11.75 6.78 4.49
C LYS A 45 12.19 6.75 3.02
N ASN A 46 13.43 7.12 2.73
CA ASN A 46 13.99 7.12 1.38
C ASN A 46 14.28 5.71 0.80
N HIS A 47 14.13 4.65 1.58
CA HIS A 47 14.21 3.26 1.10
C HIS A 47 12.84 2.66 0.75
N ILE A 48 11.76 3.43 0.93
CA ILE A 48 10.39 3.02 0.59
C ILE A 48 9.94 3.92 -0.55
N VAL A 49 9.56 3.33 -1.68
CA VAL A 49 9.20 4.08 -2.88
C VAL A 49 7.70 4.02 -3.12
N ARG A 50 7.12 5.18 -3.47
CA ARG A 50 5.75 5.26 -3.99
C ARG A 50 5.78 5.14 -5.52
N LEU A 51 5.05 4.17 -6.07
CA LEU A 51 4.92 3.95 -7.52
C LEU A 51 3.75 4.74 -8.09
N ARG A 52 3.86 6.08 -8.09
CA ARG A 52 2.76 6.98 -8.46
C ARG A 52 2.38 6.92 -9.95
N TYR A 53 3.36 6.65 -10.81
CA TYR A 53 3.19 6.58 -12.27
C TYR A 53 2.76 5.20 -12.77
N PHE A 54 2.52 4.25 -11.85
CA PHE A 54 2.09 2.90 -12.18
C PHE A 54 0.62 2.72 -11.80
N GLY A 55 -0.25 2.61 -12.79
CA GLY A 55 -1.66 2.33 -12.57
C GLY A 55 -1.85 0.89 -12.12
N TYR A 56 -2.67 0.67 -11.09
CA TYR A 56 -2.91 -0.67 -10.54
C TYR A 56 -4.36 -0.82 -10.11
N MET A 57 -4.90 -2.04 -10.24
CA MET A 57 -6.24 -2.40 -9.79
C MET A 57 -6.20 -3.74 -9.04
N HIS A 58 -6.87 -3.78 -7.89
CA HIS A 58 -7.16 -4.99 -7.15
C HIS A 58 -8.66 -5.04 -6.81
N ARG A 59 -9.39 -5.91 -7.50
CA ARG A 59 -10.86 -6.02 -7.43
C ARG A 59 -11.56 -4.71 -7.81
N TYR A 60 -12.03 -3.95 -6.82
CA TYR A 60 -12.74 -2.69 -6.96
C TYR A 60 -11.88 -1.48 -6.55
N GLU A 61 -10.72 -1.73 -5.94
CA GLU A 61 -9.76 -0.70 -5.56
C GLU A 61 -8.81 -0.47 -6.73
N TYR A 62 -8.58 0.79 -7.08
CA TYR A 62 -7.65 1.16 -8.13
C TYR A 62 -6.89 2.44 -7.79
N VAL A 63 -5.71 2.57 -8.37
CA VAL A 63 -4.90 3.77 -8.38
C VAL A 63 -4.62 4.12 -9.83
N CYS A 64 -5.03 5.32 -10.23
CA CYS A 64 -4.69 5.86 -11.54
C CYS A 64 -3.22 6.29 -11.57
N ALA A 65 -2.55 5.99 -12.67
CA ALA A 65 -1.20 6.49 -12.91
C ALA A 65 -1.23 8.02 -12.97
N ASP A 66 -0.27 8.64 -12.31
CA ASP A 66 -0.06 10.07 -12.40
C ASP A 66 0.17 10.54 -13.83
N GLY A 67 -0.42 11.68 -14.19
CA GLY A 67 -0.36 12.23 -15.55
C GLY A 67 -1.41 11.66 -16.51
N ILE A 68 -2.21 10.67 -16.07
CA ILE A 68 -3.43 10.27 -16.75
C ILE A 68 -4.60 11.03 -16.13
N GLU A 69 -5.44 11.61 -16.97
CA GLU A 69 -6.66 12.28 -16.52
C GLU A 69 -7.60 11.29 -15.81
N ASP A 70 -8.16 11.69 -14.68
CA ASP A 70 -8.94 10.81 -13.81
C ASP A 70 -10.17 10.22 -14.53
N ASP A 71 -10.87 11.03 -15.33
CA ASP A 71 -12.01 10.57 -16.12
C ASP A 71 -11.61 9.55 -17.20
N LEU A 72 -10.46 9.75 -17.85
CA LEU A 72 -9.92 8.81 -18.82
C LEU A 72 -9.54 7.50 -18.16
N CYS A 73 -8.86 7.55 -17.01
CA CYS A 73 -8.50 6.37 -16.23
C CYS A 73 -9.75 5.59 -15.79
N LYS A 74 -10.75 6.28 -15.23
CA LYS A 74 -12.03 5.69 -14.81
C LYS A 74 -12.75 5.04 -15.99
N ALA A 75 -12.77 5.68 -17.15
CA ALA A 75 -13.36 5.12 -18.36
C ALA A 75 -12.65 3.82 -18.81
N GLN A 76 -11.32 3.77 -18.71
CA GLN A 76 -10.52 2.59 -19.05
C GLN A 76 -10.69 1.44 -18.06
N ILE A 77 -10.87 1.73 -16.77
CA ILE A 77 -10.98 0.71 -15.71
C ILE A 77 -12.40 0.14 -15.61
N LYS A 78 -13.43 0.96 -15.92
CA LYS A 78 -14.85 0.59 -15.81
C LYS A 78 -15.24 -0.79 -16.36
N PRO A 79 -14.70 -1.28 -17.51
CA PRO A 79 -15.02 -2.61 -18.02
C PRO A 79 -14.52 -3.76 -17.14
N PHE A 80 -13.48 -3.53 -16.33
CA PHE A 80 -12.82 -4.53 -15.49
C PHE A 80 -13.35 -4.57 -14.06
N LEU A 81 -14.17 -3.60 -13.66
CA LEU A 81 -14.77 -3.56 -12.33
C LEU A 81 -15.83 -4.66 -12.19
N ILE A 82 -15.68 -5.48 -11.14
CA ILE A 82 -16.59 -6.57 -10.80
C ILE A 82 -17.96 -6.03 -10.35
N ASP A 83 -17.97 -4.86 -9.70
CA ASP A 83 -19.18 -4.11 -9.35
C ASP A 83 -19.28 -2.87 -10.22
N ARG A 84 -20.23 -2.87 -11.17
CA ARG A 84 -20.44 -1.76 -12.12
C ARG A 84 -21.31 -0.65 -11.53
N ASP A 85 -21.94 -0.87 -10.36
CA ASP A 85 -22.94 0.03 -9.78
C ASP A 85 -22.34 1.10 -8.85
N SER A 86 -21.06 1.40 -9.02
CA SER A 86 -20.48 2.73 -8.76
C SER A 86 -20.65 3.29 -7.35
N LYS A 87 -20.81 2.44 -6.32
CA LYS A 87 -21.04 2.93 -4.95
C LYS A 87 -19.78 3.22 -4.15
N TYR A 88 -18.62 2.87 -4.67
CA TYR A 88 -17.38 3.07 -3.96
C TYR A 88 -16.42 3.97 -4.74
N ASP A 89 -16.32 5.22 -4.28
CA ASP A 89 -15.31 6.18 -4.71
C ASP A 89 -13.98 5.87 -3.97
N HIS A 90 -13.38 4.72 -4.31
CA HIS A 90 -12.21 4.15 -3.61
C HIS A 90 -10.91 4.93 -3.82
N CYS A 91 -10.92 6.02 -4.60
CA CYS A 91 -9.76 6.90 -4.72
C CYS A 91 -9.35 7.50 -3.34
N GLN A 92 -10.22 7.42 -2.33
CA GLN A 92 -9.95 7.87 -0.96
C GLN A 92 -9.32 6.81 -0.03
N ASP A 93 -9.37 5.51 -0.36
CA ASP A 93 -8.84 4.44 0.50
C ASP A 93 -7.35 4.16 0.24
N GLY A 94 -6.80 4.70 -0.84
CA GLY A 94 -5.36 4.76 -1.08
C GLY A 94 -4.67 5.81 -0.22
N CYS A 95 -3.34 5.74 -0.14
CA CYS A 95 -2.52 6.81 0.45
C CYS A 95 -2.64 8.08 -0.42
N TYR A 96 -3.72 8.87 -0.28
CA TYR A 96 -3.86 10.15 -0.96
C TYR A 96 -3.08 11.22 -0.18
N PRO A 97 -2.11 11.92 -0.82
CA PRO A 97 -1.38 12.98 -0.15
C PRO A 97 -2.35 14.09 0.27
N SER A 98 -2.55 14.23 1.57
CA SER A 98 -3.43 15.25 2.14
C SER A 98 -2.90 15.70 3.50
N SER A 99 -3.38 16.84 3.98
CA SER A 99 -3.09 17.32 5.34
C SER A 99 -3.49 16.29 6.42
N ARG A 100 -4.44 15.40 6.12
CA ARG A 100 -4.90 14.33 7.02
C ARG A 100 -4.06 13.05 6.91
N ASN A 101 -3.31 12.86 5.83
CA ASN A 101 -2.42 11.72 5.63
C ASN A 101 -1.05 12.18 5.08
N PRO A 102 -0.21 12.81 5.93
CA PRO A 102 1.07 13.35 5.49
C PRO A 102 2.08 12.24 5.14
N LEU A 103 1.82 10.98 5.55
CA LEU A 103 2.71 9.85 5.29
C LEU A 103 2.97 9.64 3.80
N CYS A 104 1.99 9.97 2.97
CA CYS A 104 2.08 9.82 1.52
C CYS A 104 3.03 10.80 0.85
N HIS A 105 3.38 11.93 1.49
CA HIS A 105 4.35 12.90 0.97
C HIS A 105 5.80 12.55 1.29
N TYR A 106 6.04 11.62 2.21
CA TYR A 106 7.38 11.38 2.75
C TYR A 106 8.20 10.37 1.97
N TYR A 107 7.58 9.63 1.05
CA TYR A 107 8.26 8.58 0.30
C TYR A 107 8.73 9.09 -1.05
N PRO A 108 9.98 8.82 -1.46
CA PRO A 108 10.44 9.13 -2.81
C PRO A 108 9.57 8.46 -3.87
N GLU A 109 9.44 9.15 -4.99
CA GLU A 109 8.74 8.68 -6.18
C GLU A 109 9.77 8.22 -7.22
N ILE A 110 9.48 7.11 -7.91
CA ILE A 110 10.26 6.69 -9.09
C ILE A 110 9.40 6.95 -10.33
N LYS A 111 9.96 7.69 -11.27
CA LYS A 111 9.50 7.74 -12.66
C LYS A 111 10.24 6.64 -13.43
N LEU A 112 9.50 5.66 -13.91
CA LEU A 112 10.02 4.61 -14.79
C LEU A 112 9.98 5.08 -16.24
#